data_AF-W4LYP8-F1
#
_entry.id   AF-W4LYP8-F1
#
_cell.length_a   1.000
_cell.length_b   1.000
_cell.length_c   1.000
_cell.angle_alpha   90.00
_cell.angle_beta   90.00
_cell.angle_gamma   90.00
#
_symmetry.space_group_name_H-M   'P 1'
#
loop_
_entity.id
_entity.type
_entity.pdbx_description
1 polymer ?
#
loop_
_entity_poly.entity_id
_entity_poly.type
_entity_poly.pdbx_seq_one_letter_code
_entity_poly.pdbx_strand_id
1 'polypeptide(L)' 'MQMTRHNCSAPPPMEGLLSLYNVRDFIELSQKHTMHAGIVLAAQRSWHLSTLIPALERLLIETTAEEWLGQVRWLNQWRT' A
#
# COMPACT_ATOMS: atom_id res chain seq x y z
N MET A 1 30.26 14.72 41.22
CA MET A 1 28.82 14.53 40.94
C MET A 1 28.50 15.23 39.63
N GLN A 2 28.64 14.51 38.51
CA GLN A 2 28.22 14.97 37.19
C GLN A 2 27.62 13.77 36.48
N MET A 3 26.29 13.77 36.39
CA MET A 3 25.51 12.78 35.66
C MET A 3 25.25 13.40 34.28
N THR A 4 26.01 12.97 33.29
CA THR A 4 25.87 13.36 31.89
C THR A 4 24.52 12.85 31.39
N ARG A 5 23.70 13.77 30.86
CA ARG A 5 22.40 13.48 30.26
C ARG A 5 22.59 12.46 29.13
N HIS A 6 21.88 11.34 29.21
CA HIS A 6 21.75 10.41 28.09
C HIS A 6 21.12 11.16 26.91
N ASN A 7 21.87 11.23 25.83
CA ASN A 7 21.48 11.81 24.56
C ASN A 7 20.32 10.98 24.00
N CYS A 8 19.09 11.48 24.06
CA CYS A 8 17.96 10.88 23.35
C CYS A 8 18.17 11.13 21.86
N SER A 9 18.83 10.20 21.18
CA SER A 9 18.83 10.14 19.72
C SER A 9 17.39 9.92 19.24
N ALA A 10 16.87 10.89 18.48
CA ALA A 10 15.58 10.75 17.81
C ALA A 10 15.55 9.43 17.00
N PRO A 11 14.42 8.70 16.95
CA PRO A 11 14.32 7.53 16.12
C PRO A 11 14.60 7.92 14.65
N PRO A 12 15.33 7.09 13.88
CA PRO A 12 15.59 7.38 12.47
C PRO A 12 14.27 7.55 11.71
N PRO A 13 14.23 8.39 10.65
CA PRO A 13 13.05 8.53 9.82
C PRO A 13 12.66 7.15 9.30
N MET A 14 11.42 6.74 9.62
CA MET A 14 10.91 5.43 9.28
C MET A 14 10.60 5.39 7.78
N GLU A 15 11.64 5.23 6.94
CA GLU A 15 11.50 4.92 5.51
C GLU A 15 11.21 3.43 5.32
N GLY A 16 10.15 2.96 5.98
CA GLY A 16 9.70 1.58 5.94
C GLY A 16 8.46 1.45 5.08
N LEU A 17 8.58 0.82 3.91
CA LEU A 17 7.42 0.34 3.16
C LEU A 17 6.69 -0.71 3.99
N LEU A 18 5.51 -0.38 4.51
CA LEU A 18 4.65 -1.32 5.20
C LEU A 18 3.94 -2.20 4.15
N SER A 19 4.38 -3.44 3.98
CA SER A 19 3.72 -4.42 3.10
C SER A 19 2.87 -5.36 3.95
N LEU A 20 1.54 -5.20 3.88
CA LEU A 20 0.59 -5.96 4.70
C LEU A 20 0.28 -7.33 4.08
N TYR A 21 0.43 -8.37 4.91
CA TYR A 21 0.52 -9.78 4.53
C TYR A 21 -0.81 -10.55 4.45
N ASN A 22 -1.98 -9.89 4.45
CA ASN A 22 -3.26 -10.62 4.41
C ASN A 22 -4.30 -9.96 3.52
N VAL A 23 -4.18 -10.22 2.20
CA VAL A 23 -5.13 -9.78 1.17
C VAL A 23 -6.57 -10.20 1.49
N ARG A 24 -6.76 -11.33 2.19
CA ARG A 24 -8.08 -11.86 2.54
C ARG A 24 -8.83 -10.95 3.53
N ASP A 25 -8.15 -10.50 4.58
CA ASP A 25 -8.75 -9.61 5.57
C ASP A 25 -9.16 -8.27 4.95
N PHE A 26 -8.39 -7.77 3.98
CA PHE A 26 -8.71 -6.51 3.31
C PHE A 26 -9.99 -6.59 2.46
N ILE A 27 -10.30 -7.75 1.88
CA ILE A 27 -11.56 -7.96 1.14
C ILE A 27 -12.75 -8.00 2.11
N GLU A 28 -12.61 -8.65 3.27
CA GLU A 28 -13.69 -8.65 4.26
C GLU A 28 -13.86 -7.27 4.93
N LEU A 29 -12.77 -6.54 5.17
CA LEU A 29 -12.81 -5.18 5.70
C LEU A 29 -13.44 -4.20 4.71
N SER A 30 -13.12 -4.31 3.42
CA SER A 30 -13.70 -3.43 2.39
C SER A 30 -15.21 -3.59 2.27
N GLN A 31 -15.70 -4.82 2.44
CA GLN A 31 -17.15 -5.10 2.43
C GLN A 31 -17.85 -4.49 3.66
N LYS A 32 -17.18 -4.44 4.81
CA LYS A 32 -17.71 -3.84 6.04
C LYS A 32 -17.59 -2.31 6.05
N HIS A 33 -16.59 -1.76 5.37
CA HIS A 33 -16.30 -0.33 5.30
C HIS A 33 -16.29 0.14 3.84
N THR A 34 -17.47 0.28 3.25
CA THR A 34 -17.63 0.67 1.83
C THR A 34 -17.13 2.09 1.52
N MET A 35 -16.89 2.91 2.56
CA MET A 35 -16.36 4.26 2.44
C MET A 35 -14.83 4.26 2.63
N HIS A 36 -14.10 3.79 1.62
CA HIS A 36 -12.64 3.82 1.58
C HIS A 36 -12.13 4.39 0.25
N ALA A 37 -10.91 4.94 0.25
CA ALA A 37 -10.29 5.57 -0.93
C ALA A 37 -9.89 4.60 -2.06
N GLY A 38 -10.07 3.29 -1.85
CA GLY A 38 -9.78 2.24 -2.83
C GLY A 38 -8.71 1.28 -2.32
N ILE A 39 -8.83 0.01 -2.67
CA ILE A 39 -7.88 -1.03 -2.28
C ILE A 39 -7.36 -1.74 -3.54
N VAL A 40 -6.04 -1.71 -3.72
CA VAL A 40 -5.36 -2.41 -4.82
C VAL A 40 -4.73 -3.69 -4.29
N LEU A 41 -5.06 -4.81 -4.93
CA LEU A 41 -4.54 -6.13 -4.57
C LEU A 41 -3.50 -6.62 -5.57
N ALA A 42 -2.33 -7.00 -5.07
CA ALA A 42 -1.27 -7.62 -5.86
C ALA A 42 -0.77 -8.90 -5.15
N ALA A 43 -0.86 -10.04 -5.82
CA ALA A 43 -0.34 -11.30 -5.27
C ALA A 43 1.20 -11.31 -5.40
N GLN A 44 1.93 -11.07 -4.31
CA GLN A 44 3.39 -10.88 -4.30
C GLN A 44 4.16 -11.89 -5.16
N ARG A 45 3.86 -13.19 -5.06
CA ARG A 45 4.54 -14.25 -5.83
C ARG A 45 4.37 -14.13 -7.35
N SER A 46 3.38 -13.39 -7.81
CA SER A 46 3.11 -13.19 -9.23
C SER A 46 3.83 -11.98 -9.80
N TRP A 47 4.40 -11.09 -8.98
CA TRP A 47 4.93 -9.81 -9.42
C TRP A 47 6.44 -9.69 -9.21
N HIS A 48 7.15 -9.36 -10.29
CA HIS A 48 8.52 -8.81 -10.20
C HIS A 48 8.44 -7.30 -10.10
N LEU A 49 9.38 -6.67 -9.39
CA LEU A 49 9.42 -5.22 -9.21
C LEU A 49 9.37 -4.45 -10.54
N SER A 50 10.08 -4.96 -11.55
CA SER A 50 10.10 -4.42 -12.92
C SER A 50 8.74 -4.43 -13.62
N THR A 51 7.82 -5.29 -13.20
CA THR A 51 6.44 -5.35 -13.72
C THR A 51 5.44 -4.65 -12.81
N LEU A 52 5.72 -4.61 -11.50
CA LEU A 52 4.86 -4.01 -10.49
C LEU A 52 4.82 -2.49 -10.61
N ILE A 53 5.99 -1.85 -10.74
CA ILE A 53 6.08 -0.38 -10.81
C ILE A 53 5.32 0.16 -12.03
N PRO A 54 5.53 -0.34 -13.27
CA PRO A 54 4.80 0.17 -14.43
C PRO A 54 3.28 -0.07 -14.35
N ALA A 55 2.85 -1.20 -13.78
CA ALA A 55 1.43 -1.47 -13.60
C ALA A 55 0.79 -0.50 -12.58
N LEU A 56 1.53 -0.14 -11.52
CA LEU A 56 1.09 0.86 -10.55
C LEU A 56 1.05 2.26 -11.16
N GLU A 57 2.07 2.64 -11.94
CA GLU A 57 2.09 3.92 -12.65
C GLU A 57 0.89 4.06 -13.59
N ARG A 58 0.59 3.01 -14.37
CA ARG A 58 -0.59 2.98 -15.23
C ARG A 58 -1.89 3.11 -14.46
N LEU A 59 -2.03 2.38 -13.35
CA LEU A 59 -3.18 2.53 -12.47
C LEU A 59 -3.38 3.99 -12.07
N LEU A 60 -2.32 4.67 -11.62
CA LEU A 60 -2.39 6.06 -11.18
C LEU A 60 -2.69 7.06 -12.30
N ILE A 61 -2.31 6.75 -13.55
CA ILE A 61 -2.55 7.61 -14.72
C ILE A 61 -3.96 7.38 -15.29
N GLU A 62 -4.42 6.14 -15.33
CA GLU A 62 -5.65 5.73 -16.02
C GLU A 62 -6.90 5.90 -15.16
N THR A 63 -6.76 6.16 -13.86
CA THR A 63 -7.89 6.25 -12.95
C THR A 63 -7.86 7.50 -12.09
N THR A 64 -9.03 7.96 -11.66
CA THR A 64 -9.22 9.10 -10.77
C THR A 64 -9.56 8.64 -9.36
N ALA A 65 -9.34 9.50 -8.36
CA ALA A 65 -9.66 9.18 -6.96
C ALA A 65 -11.15 8.85 -6.74
N GLU A 66 -12.04 9.46 -7.52
CA GLU A 66 -13.49 9.24 -7.42
C GLU A 66 -13.90 7.85 -7.90
N GLU A 67 -13.23 7.34 -8.95
CA GLU A 67 -13.47 5.98 -9.48
C GLU A 67 -13.07 4.88 -8.51
N TRP A 68 -12.26 5.20 -7.48
CA TRP A 68 -11.75 4.24 -6.51
C TRP A 68 -12.53 4.19 -5.20
N LEU A 69 -13.47 5.10 -4.97
CA LEU A 69 -14.27 5.10 -3.75
C LEU A 69 -15.03 3.78 -3.60
N GLY A 70 -14.74 3.06 -2.52
CA GLY A 70 -15.33 1.75 -2.23
C GLY A 70 -14.90 0.61 -3.16
N GLN A 71 -13.96 0.84 -4.07
CA GLN A 71 -13.50 -0.19 -5.02
C GLN A 71 -12.36 -1.05 -4.49
N VAL A 72 -12.46 -2.35 -4.74
CA VAL A 72 -11.36 -3.31 -4.55
C VAL A 72 -11.05 -3.96 -5.87
N ARG A 73 -9.83 -3.74 -6.39
CA ARG A 73 -9.43 -4.22 -7.72
C ARG A 73 -8.06 -4.88 -7.68
N TRP A 74 -7.85 -5.83 -8.58
CA TRP A 74 -6.58 -6.51 -8.74
C TRP A 74 -5.66 -5.70 -9.66
N LEU A 75 -4.40 -5.49 -9.24
CA LEU A 75 -3.38 -4.81 -10.04
C LEU A 75 -3.12 -5.49 -11.39
N ASN A 76 -3.48 -6.78 -11.53
CA ASN A 76 -3.35 -7.53 -12.78
C ASN A 76 -4.08 -6.89 -13.96
N GLN A 77 -5.07 -6.02 -13.72
CA GLN A 77 -5.77 -5.28 -14.77
C GLN A 77 -4.86 -4.30 -15.53
N TRP A 78 -3.75 -3.86 -14.94
CA TRP A 78 -2.81 -2.89 -15.54
C TRP A 78 -1.48 -3.51 -15.97
N ARG A 79 -1.45 -4.83 -16.11
CA ARG A 79 -0.22 -5.58 -16.41
C ARG A 79 0.24 -5.46 -17.87
N THR A 80 -0.64 -5.11 -18.80
CA THR A 80 -0.43 -5.16 -20.27
C THR A 80 -0.91 -3.92 -20.94
#